data_AF-A0A9W9EVZ7-F1
#
_entry.id   AF-A0A9W9EVZ7-F1
#
_cell.length_a   1.000
_cell.length_b   1.000
_cell.length_c   1.000
_cell.angle_alpha   90.00
_cell.angle_beta   90.00
_cell.angle_gamma   90.00
#
_symmetry.space_group_name_H-M   'P 1'
#
loop_
_entity.id
_entity.type
_entity.pdbx_description
1 polymer ?
#
loop_
_entity_poly.entity_id
_entity_poly.type
_entity_poly.pdbx_seq_one_letter_code
_entity_poly.pdbx_strand_id
1 'polypeptide(L)'
;MCFTLLSAHSGYNNLAWGDIQNTLTTDEINAGDAKDPNGVQNNDHPKVYVAWSKHPNFDTRNTGWNDPASQSLDDAFRSDDWWYYVDPQYYIRSDNSTEAGQVLGSADWGHATSNPPLVQASVCDAS
;
A
#
# COMPACT_ATOMS: atom_id res chain seq x y z
N MET A 1 10.13 13.91 0.36
CA MET A 1 9.36 13.07 -0.59
C MET A 1 8.65 12.03 0.23
N CYS A 2 7.34 11.88 0.07
CA CYS A 2 6.57 10.83 0.72
C CYS A 2 6.50 9.62 -0.21
N PHE A 3 6.75 8.44 0.33
CA PHE A 3 6.70 7.17 -0.39
C PHE A 3 5.48 6.37 0.10
N THR A 4 4.94 5.56 -0.80
CA THR A 4 3.76 4.73 -0.57
C THR A 4 4.17 3.26 -0.43
N LEU A 5 3.78 2.59 0.66
CA LEU A 5 4.13 1.19 0.92
C LEU A 5 3.11 0.24 0.27
N LEU A 6 3.53 -0.51 -0.76
CA LEU A 6 2.64 -1.38 -1.56
C LEU A 6 2.88 -2.90 -1.42
N SER A 7 3.71 -3.41 -0.49
CA SER A 7 4.01 -4.86 -0.44
C SER A 7 4.21 -5.42 0.97
N ALA A 8 3.72 -6.67 1.16
CA ALA A 8 3.79 -7.45 2.40
C ALA A 8 4.73 -8.68 2.33
N HIS A 9 5.49 -8.83 1.24
CA HIS A 9 6.60 -9.78 1.10
C HIS A 9 7.81 -9.03 0.52
N SER A 10 9.05 -9.54 0.70
CA SER A 10 10.28 -8.85 0.29
C SER A 10 10.17 -8.25 -1.12
N GLY A 11 10.37 -6.93 -1.21
CA GLY A 11 10.15 -6.14 -2.44
C GLY A 11 9.29 -4.92 -2.13
N TYR A 12 9.68 -3.77 -2.67
CA TYR A 12 8.98 -2.50 -2.48
C TYR A 12 8.77 -1.86 -3.85
N ASN A 13 7.59 -1.26 -4.06
CA ASN A 13 7.35 -0.42 -5.22
C ASN A 13 7.42 1.04 -4.76
N ASN A 14 8.47 1.75 -5.19
CA ASN A 14 8.58 3.19 -5.03
C ASN A 14 8.05 3.87 -6.29
N LEU A 15 6.87 4.47 -6.20
CA LEU A 15 6.26 5.22 -7.28
C LEU A 15 6.28 6.71 -6.96
N ALA A 16 6.55 7.56 -7.97
CA ALA A 16 6.30 8.98 -7.80
C ALA A 16 4.79 9.21 -7.73
N TRP A 17 4.37 10.19 -6.92
CA TRP A 17 2.94 10.47 -6.72
C TRP A 17 2.18 10.68 -8.03
N GLY A 18 2.78 11.40 -8.98
CA GLY A 18 2.17 11.67 -10.27
C GLY A 18 2.11 10.48 -11.23
N ASP A 19 2.79 9.37 -10.92
CA ASP A 19 2.77 8.16 -11.73
C ASP A 19 1.63 7.21 -11.33
N ILE A 20 0.99 7.43 -10.17
CA ILE A 20 -0.13 6.63 -9.68
C ILE A 20 -1.30 6.75 -10.65
N GLN A 21 -1.78 5.62 -11.20
CA GLN A 21 -2.80 5.62 -12.25
C GLN A 21 -4.14 6.23 -11.81
N ASN A 22 -4.58 5.95 -10.59
CA ASN A 22 -5.89 6.34 -10.09
C ASN A 22 -5.77 7.01 -8.72
N THR A 23 -6.15 8.29 -8.66
CA THR A 23 -6.20 9.10 -7.45
C THR A 23 -7.56 9.77 -7.31
N LEU A 24 -7.97 10.00 -6.07
CA LEU A 24 -9.25 10.58 -5.67
C LEU A 24 -9.03 11.84 -4.85
N THR A 25 -9.94 12.78 -4.97
CA THR A 25 -10.04 13.93 -4.06
C THR A 25 -10.61 13.47 -2.71
N THR A 26 -10.34 14.25 -1.68
CA THR A 26 -10.89 14.01 -0.33
C THR A 26 -12.42 14.06 -0.33
N ASP A 27 -13.04 14.91 -1.16
CA ASP A 27 -14.49 15.01 -1.28
C ASP A 27 -15.12 13.74 -1.87
N GLU A 28 -14.48 13.14 -2.88
CA GLU A 28 -14.93 11.87 -3.47
C GLU A 28 -14.86 10.73 -2.43
N ILE A 29 -13.77 10.66 -1.66
CA ILE A 29 -13.62 9.70 -0.55
C ILE A 29 -14.74 9.87 0.49
N ASN A 30 -14.98 11.12 0.92
CA ASN A 30 -15.97 11.43 1.95
C ASN A 30 -17.41 11.15 1.50
N ALA A 31 -17.68 11.15 0.19
CA ALA A 31 -18.99 10.76 -0.35
C ALA A 31 -19.29 9.25 -0.15
N GLY A 32 -18.28 8.42 0.12
CA GLY A 32 -18.43 7.03 0.56
C GLY A 32 -18.63 5.98 -0.54
N ASP A 33 -18.63 6.38 -1.82
CA ASP A 33 -18.74 5.48 -2.97
C ASP A 33 -17.77 5.91 -4.10
N ALA A 34 -16.50 6.12 -3.73
CA ALA A 34 -15.47 6.67 -4.62
C ALA A 34 -14.96 5.68 -5.68
N LYS A 35 -15.86 4.91 -6.29
CA LYS A 35 -15.54 3.92 -7.31
C LYS A 35 -15.02 4.57 -8.59
N ASP A 36 -15.62 5.68 -8.97
CA ASP A 36 -15.19 6.56 -10.05
C ASP A 36 -14.73 7.91 -9.47
N PRO A 37 -13.89 8.68 -10.20
CA PRO A 37 -13.35 8.42 -11.53
C PRO A 37 -12.14 7.47 -11.54
N ASN A 38 -11.81 6.95 -12.72
CA ASN A 38 -10.55 6.22 -12.98
C ASN A 38 -9.71 6.99 -14.02
N GLY A 39 -8.40 6.82 -13.98
CA GLY A 39 -7.44 7.49 -14.86
C GLY A 39 -7.13 8.95 -14.49
N VAL A 40 -7.49 9.38 -13.29
CA VAL A 40 -7.17 10.72 -12.77
C VAL A 40 -5.97 10.61 -11.84
N GLN A 41 -4.96 11.45 -12.04
CA GLN A 41 -3.72 11.43 -11.28
C GLN A 41 -3.55 12.73 -10.50
N ASN A 42 -2.65 12.74 -9.51
CA ASN A 42 -2.29 13.90 -8.69
C ASN A 42 -3.41 14.49 -7.82
N ASN A 43 -4.44 13.72 -7.47
CA ASN A 43 -5.36 14.10 -6.40
C ASN A 43 -4.77 13.75 -5.01
N ASP A 44 -5.62 13.77 -3.98
CA ASP A 44 -5.23 13.67 -2.58
C ASP A 44 -4.92 12.23 -2.12
N HIS A 45 -5.66 11.25 -2.64
CA HIS A 45 -5.65 9.86 -2.17
C HIS A 45 -5.38 8.89 -3.33
N PRO A 46 -4.55 7.85 -3.16
CA PRO A 46 -4.36 6.85 -4.20
C PRO A 46 -5.41 5.74 -4.08
N LYS A 47 -5.87 5.18 -5.19
CA LYS A 47 -6.53 3.87 -5.18
C LYS A 47 -5.45 2.80 -5.21
N VAL A 48 -5.47 1.92 -4.21
CA VAL A 48 -4.55 0.79 -4.09
C VAL A 48 -5.33 -0.50 -4.29
N TYR A 49 -4.95 -1.25 -5.32
CA TYR A 49 -5.61 -2.48 -5.73
C TYR A 49 -4.83 -3.69 -5.21
N VAL A 50 -5.54 -4.63 -4.60
CA VAL A 50 -4.93 -5.89 -4.13
C VAL A 50 -5.13 -6.95 -5.19
N ALA A 51 -4.04 -7.54 -5.69
CA ALA A 51 -4.19 -8.70 -6.56
C ALA A 51 -4.64 -9.93 -5.78
N TRP A 52 -5.46 -10.74 -6.44
CA TRP A 52 -6.06 -11.94 -5.87
C TRP A 52 -4.98 -12.90 -5.31
N SER A 53 -3.91 -13.10 -6.07
CA SER A 53 -2.89 -14.08 -5.77
C SER A 53 -1.73 -13.43 -5.01
N LYS A 54 -1.30 -14.03 -3.90
CA LYS A 54 -0.22 -13.55 -2.99
C LYS A 54 -0.44 -12.19 -2.31
N HIS A 55 -1.57 -11.53 -2.56
CA HIS A 55 -1.92 -10.22 -1.99
C HIS A 55 -0.90 -9.07 -2.23
N PRO A 56 -0.20 -8.97 -3.38
CA PRO A 56 0.59 -7.79 -3.71
C PRO A 56 -0.35 -6.60 -4.00
N ASN A 57 0.10 -5.40 -3.67
CA ASN A 57 -0.67 -4.18 -3.92
C ASN A 57 -0.10 -3.44 -5.13
N PHE A 58 -1.00 -2.85 -5.91
CA PHE A 58 -0.71 -2.12 -7.14
C PHE A 58 -1.43 -0.77 -7.14
N ASP A 59 -0.85 0.22 -7.81
CA ASP A 59 -1.48 1.51 -8.09
C ASP A 59 -2.40 1.46 -9.33
N THR A 60 -2.20 0.44 -10.16
CA THR A 60 -2.96 0.22 -11.40
C THR A 60 -4.13 -0.73 -11.17
N ARG A 61 -5.13 -0.67 -12.04
CA ARG A 61 -6.25 -1.62 -12.10
C ARG A 61 -6.03 -2.68 -13.19
N ASN A 62 -6.39 -3.94 -12.91
CA ASN A 62 -6.42 -5.03 -13.90
C ASN A 62 -7.54 -6.04 -13.62
N THR A 63 -8.73 -5.77 -14.13
CA THR A 63 -9.90 -6.64 -13.97
C THR A 63 -9.98 -7.77 -15.01
N GLY A 64 -8.95 -7.95 -15.84
CA GLY A 64 -8.86 -9.06 -16.78
C GLY A 64 -8.20 -10.26 -16.13
N TRP A 65 -8.75 -11.45 -16.33
CA TRP A 65 -7.98 -12.67 -16.12
C TRP A 65 -7.22 -12.98 -17.42
N ASN A 66 -5.88 -12.97 -17.36
CA ASN A 66 -5.03 -13.20 -18.52
C ASN A 66 -4.81 -14.71 -18.76
N ASP A 67 -4.10 -15.35 -17.82
CA ASP A 67 -3.77 -16.78 -17.83
C ASP A 67 -3.35 -17.27 -16.43
N PRO A 68 -3.17 -18.58 -16.16
CA PRO A 68 -2.82 -19.04 -14.83
C PRO A 68 -1.43 -18.59 -14.35
N ALA A 69 -0.47 -18.34 -15.27
CA ALA A 69 0.88 -17.92 -14.92
C ALA A 69 0.93 -16.44 -14.50
N SER A 70 0.14 -15.57 -15.15
CA SER A 70 0.00 -14.15 -14.79
C SER A 70 -0.36 -13.94 -13.32
N GLN A 71 -1.06 -14.89 -12.69
CA GLN A 71 -1.43 -14.80 -11.28
C GLN A 71 -0.23 -14.86 -10.33
N SER A 72 0.97 -15.22 -10.81
CA SER A 72 2.20 -15.18 -10.02
C SER A 72 3.12 -14.01 -10.41
N LEU A 73 2.66 -13.13 -11.30
CA LEU A 73 3.41 -12.01 -11.89
C LEU A 73 2.66 -10.68 -11.65
N ASP A 74 3.21 -9.59 -12.15
CA ASP A 74 2.69 -8.22 -11.94
C ASP A 74 1.39 -7.92 -12.73
N ASP A 75 1.00 -8.82 -13.64
CA ASP A 75 -0.22 -8.74 -14.44
C ASP A 75 -1.35 -9.64 -13.91
N ALA A 76 -1.27 -10.04 -12.63
CA ALA A 76 -2.33 -10.78 -11.95
C ALA A 76 -3.67 -10.01 -11.96
N PHE A 77 -4.76 -10.79 -11.90
CA PHE A 77 -6.11 -10.23 -11.77
C PHE A 77 -6.24 -9.52 -10.43
N ARG A 78 -6.87 -8.35 -10.47
CA ARG A 78 -7.26 -7.54 -9.32
C ARG A 78 -8.68 -7.05 -9.56
N SER A 79 -9.54 -7.26 -8.57
CA SER A 79 -10.94 -6.87 -8.67
C SER A 79 -11.07 -5.34 -8.74
N ASP A 80 -12.31 -4.87 -8.81
CA ASP A 80 -12.60 -3.45 -8.71
C ASP A 80 -12.56 -2.93 -7.26
N ASP A 81 -12.14 -3.78 -6.33
CA ASP A 81 -11.99 -3.43 -4.93
C ASP A 81 -10.63 -2.77 -4.73
N TRP A 82 -10.64 -1.68 -3.99
CA TRP A 82 -9.45 -0.89 -3.71
C TRP A 82 -9.52 -0.35 -2.28
N TRP A 83 -8.36 0.04 -1.76
CA TRP A 83 -8.23 0.77 -0.50
C TRP A 83 -7.39 2.02 -0.71
N TYR A 84 -7.41 2.93 0.25
CA TYR A 84 -6.63 4.17 0.24
C TYR A 84 -6.06 4.44 1.62
N TYR A 85 -5.11 5.37 1.71
CA TYR A 85 -4.60 5.80 3.01
C TYR A 85 -5.62 6.72 3.69
N VAL A 86 -6.11 6.29 4.84
CA VAL A 86 -7.04 7.09 5.65
C VAL A 86 -6.32 8.30 6.26
N ASP A 87 -7.08 9.23 6.85
CA ASP A 87 -6.47 10.40 7.48
C ASP A 87 -5.41 10.01 8.53
N PRO A 88 -4.31 10.79 8.64
CA PRO A 88 -3.25 10.54 9.61
C PRO A 88 -3.71 10.36 11.05
N GLN A 89 -4.84 10.96 11.44
CA GLN A 89 -5.43 10.81 12.78
C GLN A 89 -5.80 9.36 13.12
N TYR A 90 -6.05 8.52 12.12
CA TYR A 90 -6.39 7.10 12.30
C TYR A 90 -5.15 6.20 12.26
N TYR A 91 -3.97 6.74 11.95
CA TYR A 91 -2.72 5.99 11.99
C TYR A 91 -2.04 6.11 13.36
N ILE A 92 -1.53 4.98 13.83
CA ILE A 92 -0.57 4.95 14.92
C ILE A 92 0.81 5.04 14.31
N ARG A 93 1.47 6.19 14.45
CA ARG A 93 2.88 6.32 14.13
C ARG A 93 3.68 5.48 15.13
N SER A 94 4.30 4.40 14.64
CA SER A 94 4.95 3.37 15.45
C SER A 94 6.43 3.16 15.11
N ASP A 95 7.08 4.17 14.55
CA ASP A 95 8.54 4.12 14.36
C ASP A 95 9.27 4.20 15.71
N ASN A 96 10.56 3.81 15.71
CA ASN A 96 11.37 3.69 16.91
C ASN A 96 11.56 4.99 17.72
N SER A 97 11.21 6.16 17.18
CA SER A 97 11.21 7.42 17.93
C SER A 97 9.97 7.64 18.80
N THR A 98 8.94 6.80 18.67
CA THR A 98 7.66 6.93 19.37
C THR A 98 7.52 5.91 20.51
N GLU A 99 6.70 6.23 21.52
CA GLU A 99 6.38 5.31 22.61
C GLU A 99 5.74 4.01 22.08
N ALA A 100 4.78 4.13 21.16
CA ALA A 100 4.15 2.98 20.52
C ALA A 100 5.16 2.07 19.80
N GLY A 101 6.11 2.67 19.06
CA GLY A 101 7.19 1.94 18.40
C GLY A 101 8.13 1.25 19.37
N GLN A 102 8.50 1.91 20.47
CA GLN A 102 9.33 1.33 21.53
C GLN A 102 8.64 0.15 22.22
N VAL A 103 7.34 0.27 22.51
CA VAL A 103 6.53 -0.84 23.04
C VAL A 103 6.52 -2.01 22.07
N LEU A 104 6.22 -1.77 20.79
CA LEU A 104 6.23 -2.79 19.75
C LEU A 104 7.61 -3.45 19.60
N GLY A 105 8.69 -2.68 19.66
CA GLY A 105 10.04 -3.22 19.53
C GLY A 105 10.57 -3.96 20.75
N SER A 106 9.98 -3.73 21.92
CA SER A 106 10.31 -4.47 23.14
C SER A 106 9.64 -5.85 23.22
N ALA A 107 8.63 -6.12 22.38
CA ALA A 107 7.92 -7.38 22.40
C ALA A 107 8.81 -8.54 21.91
N ASP A 108 8.63 -9.73 22.50
CA ASP A 108 9.24 -10.96 21.98
C ASP A 108 8.46 -11.43 20.75
N TRP A 109 9.01 -11.12 19.58
CA TRP A 109 8.46 -11.54 18.28
C TRP A 109 8.88 -12.97 17.88
N GLY A 110 9.57 -13.70 18.76
CA GLY A 110 10.05 -15.05 18.52
C GLY A 110 10.99 -15.11 17.32
N HIS A 111 10.68 -15.98 16.35
CA HIS A 111 11.49 -16.20 15.16
C HIS A 111 11.05 -15.34 13.95
N ALA A 112 10.20 -14.33 14.16
CA ALA A 112 9.78 -13.45 13.08
C ALA A 112 10.98 -12.65 12.55
N THR A 113 11.23 -12.74 11.24
CA THR A 113 12.33 -12.04 10.57
C THR A 113 11.95 -10.62 10.11
N SER A 114 10.71 -10.21 10.31
CA SER A 114 10.14 -8.94 9.82
C SER A 114 9.15 -8.33 10.82
N ASN A 115 9.66 -7.89 11.98
CA ASN A 115 8.86 -7.13 12.95
C ASN A 115 8.80 -5.63 12.60
N PRO A 116 7.84 -4.86 13.14
CA PRO A 116 7.63 -3.47 12.72
C PRO A 116 8.89 -2.58 12.86
N PRO A 117 9.67 -2.64 13.94
CA PRO A 117 10.94 -1.91 14.04
C PRO A 117 12.01 -2.31 13.02
N LEU A 118 12.17 -3.61 12.77
CA LEU A 118 13.14 -4.12 11.78
C LEU A 118 12.76 -3.64 10.38
N VAL A 119 11.48 -3.74 10.02
CA VAL A 119 10.97 -3.28 8.73
C VAL A 119 11.09 -1.76 8.61
N GLN A 120 10.78 -1.00 9.68
CA GLN A 120 10.95 0.45 9.68
C GLN A 120 12.41 0.86 9.41
N ALA A 121 13.37 0.20 10.07
CA ALA A 121 14.78 0.46 9.83
C ALA A 121 15.18 0.11 8.39
N SER A 122 14.71 -1.01 7.85
CA SER A 122 15.08 -1.46 6.51
C SER A 122 14.45 -0.64 5.38
N VAL A 123 13.26 -0.07 5.56
CA VAL A 123 12.60 0.76 4.55
C VAL A 123 13.37 2.06 4.31
N CYS A 124 14.04 2.62 5.33
CA CYS A 124 14.87 3.81 5.15
C CYS A 124 16.11 3.56 4.27
N ASP A 125 16.56 2.30 4.19
CA ASP A 125 17.71 1.88 3.39
C ASP A 125 17.29 1.18 2.08
N ALA A 126 15.98 1.05 1.82
CA ALA A 126 15.46 0.42 0.61
C ALA A 126 15.64 1.36 -0.59
N SER A 127 16.54 0.97 -1.51
CA SER A 127 16.82 1.67 -2.78
C SER A 127 15.96 1.15 -3.93
#